data_AF-A0A5C7V133-F1
#
_entry.id   AF-A0A5C7V133-F1
#
_cell.length_a   1.000
_cell.length_b   1.000
_cell.length_c   1.000
_cell.angle_alpha   90.00
_cell.angle_beta   90.00
_cell.angle_gamma   90.00
#
_symmetry.space_group_name_H-M   'P 1'
#
loop_
_entity.id
_entity.type
_entity.pdbx_description
1 polymer ?
#
loop_
_entity_poly.entity_id
_entity_poly.type
_entity_poly.pdbx_seq_one_letter_code
_entity_poly.pdbx_strand_id
1 'polypeptide(L)'
;MNIQSLKKNTGMIRFIITLIVGALNLNPVIAQVRNDNTDTPLYASGILTLPSVDTLTSGNVLQGLYRNVLLHYDADIDAFRLVRAETFPVSDDLVKDVELLMTESQPIQVFLHVSGKFGIACGNIPAINYRQSSHVDRPQYRSEFEVTIRSLKNGTELPCITDEKIYTYNFPIHAYGLQSGLYAYTVNGIHTGTFELKTDNVVSTDTLRGLKKK
;
A
#
# COMPACT_ATOMS: atom_id res chain seq x y z
N MET A 1 -4.47 -18.21 -22.34
CA MET A 1 -4.48 -16.80 -21.87
C MET A 1 -3.25 -16.14 -22.48
N ASN A 2 -3.44 -15.21 -23.43
CA ASN A 2 -2.40 -14.74 -24.34
C ASN A 2 -1.73 -13.49 -23.75
N ILE A 3 -0.40 -13.48 -23.56
CA ILE A 3 0.34 -12.36 -22.95
C ILE A 3 1.42 -11.89 -23.93
N GLN A 4 1.39 -10.61 -24.28
CA GLN A 4 2.26 -9.97 -25.27
C GLN A 4 3.63 -9.56 -24.69
N SER A 5 4.66 -9.67 -25.54
CA SER A 5 6.08 -9.35 -25.31
C SER A 5 6.36 -7.85 -25.49
N LEU A 6 7.34 -7.31 -24.74
CA LEU A 6 7.84 -5.93 -24.88
C LEU A 6 9.34 -5.97 -25.17
N LYS A 7 9.76 -5.50 -26.36
CA LYS A 7 11.16 -5.38 -26.81
C LYS A 7 11.79 -4.04 -26.40
N LYS A 8 13.10 -4.02 -26.18
CA LYS A 8 13.88 -2.84 -25.78
C LYS A 8 14.83 -2.35 -26.89
N ASN A 9 14.87 -1.02 -27.07
CA ASN A 9 15.81 -0.32 -27.95
C ASN A 9 16.89 0.40 -27.10
N THR A 10 18.14 0.41 -27.58
CA THR A 10 19.35 0.70 -26.80
C THR A 10 19.79 2.17 -26.95
N GLY A 11 20.05 2.87 -25.84
CA GLY A 11 20.61 4.24 -25.81
C GLY A 11 20.89 4.74 -24.38
N MET A 12 22.01 5.43 -24.19
CA MET A 12 22.79 5.60 -22.95
C MET A 12 22.29 6.73 -21.99
N ILE A 13 22.19 6.40 -20.69
CA ILE A 13 22.23 7.22 -19.44
C ILE A 13 21.27 8.43 -19.30
N ARG A 14 20.13 8.19 -18.64
CA ARG A 14 19.49 8.93 -17.51
C ARG A 14 18.16 8.22 -17.24
N PHE A 15 18.00 7.50 -16.13
CA PHE A 15 16.79 6.69 -15.90
C PHE A 15 15.61 7.55 -15.43
N ILE A 16 15.00 8.25 -16.39
CA ILE A 16 13.58 8.61 -16.37
C ILE A 16 12.93 7.66 -17.37
N ILE A 17 12.16 6.68 -16.88
CA ILE A 17 11.36 5.83 -17.77
C ILE A 17 9.99 6.48 -17.91
N THR A 18 9.87 7.37 -18.90
CA THR A 18 8.58 7.77 -19.45
C THR A 18 8.25 6.81 -20.59
N LEU A 19 7.15 6.08 -20.46
CA LEU A 19 6.69 5.09 -21.43
C LEU A 19 5.42 5.64 -22.09
N ILE A 20 5.57 6.23 -23.29
CA ILE A 20 4.44 6.55 -24.16
C ILE A 20 4.76 5.97 -25.54
N VAL A 21 4.08 4.87 -25.91
CA VAL A 21 3.80 4.53 -27.31
C VAL A 21 2.42 3.86 -27.39
N GLY A 22 1.49 4.57 -28.04
CA GLY A 22 0.61 4.03 -29.09
C GLY A 22 -0.39 2.91 -28.77
N ALA A 23 -1.53 3.30 -28.19
CA ALA A 23 -2.90 2.82 -28.44
C ALA A 23 -3.16 1.31 -28.62
N LEU A 24 -3.15 0.57 -27.50
CA LEU A 24 -4.20 -0.42 -27.18
C LEU A 24 -4.50 -0.29 -25.69
N ASN A 25 -5.78 -0.20 -25.32
CA ASN A 25 -6.26 -0.02 -23.95
C ASN A 25 -5.88 -1.21 -23.04
N LEU A 26 -4.67 -1.18 -22.48
CA LEU A 26 -4.24 -2.03 -21.39
C LEU A 26 -3.74 -1.11 -20.27
N ASN A 27 -4.43 -1.13 -19.14
CA ASN A 27 -4.07 -0.37 -17.95
C ASN A 27 -2.60 -0.70 -17.57
N PRO A 28 -1.66 0.27 -17.62
CA PRO A 28 -0.27 -0.01 -17.27
C PRO A 28 -0.18 -0.28 -15.77
N VAL A 29 0.34 -1.45 -15.40
CA VAL A 29 0.67 -1.77 -14.00
C VAL A 29 1.90 -0.93 -13.61
N ILE A 30 1.67 0.09 -12.79
CA ILE A 30 2.73 0.94 -12.22
C ILE A 30 3.17 0.30 -10.91
N ALA A 31 4.41 -0.22 -10.85
CA ALA A 31 5.01 -0.68 -9.61
C ALA A 31 5.71 0.49 -8.89
N GLN A 32 5.36 0.77 -7.64
CA GLN A 32 6.08 1.71 -6.78
C GLN A 32 6.79 0.95 -5.65
N VAL A 33 8.04 1.32 -5.37
CA VAL A 33 8.93 0.68 -4.38
C VAL A 33 8.77 1.36 -3.01
N ARG A 34 8.58 0.59 -1.93
CA ARG A 34 8.52 1.09 -0.54
C ARG A 34 9.34 0.19 0.39
N ASN A 35 10.12 0.79 1.31
CA ASN A 35 11.04 0.16 2.28
C ASN A 35 10.33 -0.47 3.50
N ASP A 36 10.61 -1.73 3.82
CA ASP A 36 11.47 -2.23 4.91
C ASP A 36 12.02 -3.68 4.73
N ASN A 37 13.34 -3.78 4.88
CA ASN A 37 14.24 -4.91 5.24
C ASN A 37 14.51 -6.16 4.37
N THR A 38 13.84 -6.37 3.23
CA THR A 38 14.51 -6.70 1.93
C THR A 38 13.66 -6.16 0.79
N ASP A 39 13.13 -4.95 0.97
CA ASP A 39 12.12 -4.34 0.10
C ASP A 39 12.71 -3.67 -1.15
N THR A 40 13.93 -4.08 -1.53
CA THR A 40 14.60 -3.59 -2.73
C THR A 40 14.51 -4.63 -3.84
N PRO A 41 14.06 -4.23 -5.05
CA PRO A 41 14.25 -5.06 -6.24
C PRO A 41 15.71 -5.51 -6.35
N LEU A 42 15.93 -6.82 -6.49
CA LEU A 42 17.25 -7.39 -6.68
C LEU A 42 17.35 -7.98 -8.08
N TYR A 43 18.37 -7.60 -8.84
CA TYR A 43 18.70 -8.25 -10.10
C TYR A 43 20.05 -8.95 -10.02
N ALA A 44 20.05 -10.27 -10.09
CA ALA A 44 21.26 -11.09 -10.04
C ALA A 44 21.11 -12.32 -10.92
N SER A 45 22.15 -12.66 -11.68
CA SER A 45 22.22 -13.88 -12.51
C SER A 45 21.02 -14.05 -13.45
N GLY A 46 20.55 -12.97 -14.08
CA GLY A 46 19.40 -13.01 -14.99
C GLY A 46 18.04 -13.06 -14.31
N ILE A 47 17.98 -13.02 -12.97
CA ILE A 47 16.74 -13.07 -12.20
C ILE A 47 16.50 -11.73 -11.51
N LEU A 48 15.33 -11.14 -11.76
CA LEU A 48 14.79 -10.00 -11.04
C LEU A 48 13.83 -10.50 -9.95
N THR A 49 14.15 -10.20 -8.69
CA THR A 49 13.32 -10.46 -7.53
C THR A 49 12.65 -9.17 -7.11
N LEU A 50 11.31 -9.16 -7.07
CA LEU A 50 10.51 -8.04 -6.55
C LEU A 50 9.84 -8.49 -5.24
N PRO A 51 10.00 -7.73 -4.14
CA PRO A 51 9.39 -8.07 -2.86
C PRO A 51 7.87 -8.02 -2.95
N SER A 52 7.33 -7.03 -3.66
CA SER A 52 5.91 -6.86 -3.87
C SER A 52 5.58 -6.15 -5.18
N VAL A 53 4.42 -6.47 -5.75
CA VAL A 53 3.90 -5.83 -6.96
C VAL A 53 2.43 -5.45 -6.74
N ASP A 54 2.15 -4.17 -6.91
CA ASP A 54 0.80 -3.62 -6.94
C ASP A 54 0.10 -4.01 -8.24
N THR A 55 -1.21 -4.26 -8.17
CA THR A 55 -2.01 -4.56 -9.37
C THR A 55 -3.17 -3.62 -9.51
N LEU A 56 -3.44 -3.21 -10.74
CA LEU A 56 -4.67 -2.51 -11.11
C LEU A 56 -5.71 -3.54 -11.54
N THR A 57 -6.72 -3.77 -10.70
CA THR A 57 -7.83 -4.67 -11.03
C THR A 57 -9.13 -3.88 -10.95
N SER A 58 -9.86 -3.79 -12.08
CA SER A 58 -11.17 -3.14 -12.16
C SER A 58 -11.22 -1.72 -11.58
N GLY A 59 -10.17 -0.91 -11.79
CA GLY A 59 -10.07 0.46 -11.30
C GLY A 59 -9.55 0.61 -9.87
N ASN A 60 -9.33 -0.49 -9.14
CA ASN A 60 -8.77 -0.49 -7.79
C ASN A 60 -7.30 -0.90 -7.81
N VAL A 61 -6.46 -0.22 -7.02
CA VAL A 61 -5.09 -0.65 -6.77
C VAL A 61 -5.08 -1.63 -5.61
N LEU A 62 -4.78 -2.90 -5.87
CA LEU A 62 -4.51 -3.88 -4.83
C LEU A 62 -3.03 -3.84 -4.50
N GLN A 63 -2.68 -3.09 -3.45
CA GLN A 63 -1.30 -2.81 -3.06
C GLN A 63 -0.57 -4.08 -2.64
N GLY A 64 0.39 -4.55 -3.42
CA GLY A 64 1.20 -5.72 -3.12
C GLY A 64 0.46 -7.05 -3.19
N LEU A 65 -0.51 -7.18 -4.10
CA LEU A 65 -1.26 -8.43 -4.31
C LEU A 65 -0.31 -9.61 -4.54
N TYR A 66 0.74 -9.37 -5.31
CA TYR A 66 1.83 -10.32 -5.51
C TYR A 66 3.00 -10.01 -4.61
N ARG A 67 3.61 -11.07 -4.05
CA ARG A 67 4.84 -11.02 -3.26
C ARG A 67 5.85 -12.05 -3.73
N ASN A 68 7.12 -11.83 -3.37
CA ASN A 68 8.23 -12.73 -3.69
C ASN A 68 8.27 -13.07 -5.19
N VAL A 69 8.09 -12.04 -6.02
CA VAL A 69 7.96 -12.20 -7.47
C VAL A 69 9.34 -12.42 -8.05
N LEU A 70 9.51 -13.52 -8.79
CA LEU A 70 10.74 -13.88 -9.48
C LEU A 70 10.49 -13.82 -10.98
N LEU A 71 11.30 -13.03 -11.66
CA LEU A 71 11.24 -12.78 -13.09
C LEU A 71 12.59 -13.16 -13.70
N HIS A 72 12.61 -14.10 -14.64
CA HIS A 72 13.83 -14.47 -15.37
C HIS A 72 13.90 -13.72 -16.68
N TYR A 73 15.02 -13.06 -16.95
CA TYR A 73 15.26 -12.42 -18.23
C TYR A 73 15.48 -13.47 -19.31
N ASP A 74 14.65 -13.43 -20.35
CA ASP A 74 14.73 -14.31 -21.51
C ASP A 74 15.24 -13.52 -22.72
N ALA A 75 16.43 -13.88 -23.19
CA ALA A 75 17.10 -13.19 -24.28
C ALA A 75 16.46 -13.45 -25.65
N ASP A 76 15.74 -14.56 -25.83
CA ASP A 76 15.11 -14.90 -27.12
C ASP A 76 13.92 -13.99 -27.41
N ILE A 77 13.20 -13.59 -26.35
CA ILE A 77 12.04 -12.70 -26.45
C ILE A 77 12.32 -11.27 -25.95
N ASP A 78 13.55 -11.00 -25.51
CA ASP A 78 14.00 -9.73 -24.95
C ASP A 78 13.05 -9.21 -23.84
N ALA A 79 12.63 -10.11 -22.95
CA ALA A 79 11.63 -9.81 -21.93
C ALA A 79 11.79 -10.66 -20.67
N PHE A 80 11.18 -10.22 -19.59
CA PHE A 80 11.11 -11.00 -18.35
C PHE A 80 9.97 -12.01 -18.41
N ARG A 81 10.27 -13.27 -18.09
CA ARG A 81 9.29 -14.33 -17.87
C ARG A 81 9.01 -14.48 -16.38
N LEU A 82 7.73 -14.57 -16.01
CA LEU A 82 7.32 -14.87 -14.66
C LEU A 82 7.73 -16.30 -14.29
N VAL A 83 8.60 -16.43 -13.29
CA VAL A 83 9.02 -17.71 -12.71
C VAL A 83 8.12 -18.08 -11.55
N ARG A 84 7.90 -17.13 -10.64
CA ARG A 84 7.08 -17.32 -9.43
C ARG A 84 6.46 -16.00 -9.00
N ALA A 85 5.24 -16.07 -8.50
CA ALA A 85 4.63 -15.00 -7.72
C ALA A 85 3.68 -15.65 -6.70
N GLU A 86 3.69 -15.14 -5.48
CA GLU A 86 2.75 -15.55 -4.45
C GLU A 86 1.62 -14.54 -4.37
N THR A 87 0.38 -15.01 -4.41
CA THR A 87 -0.81 -14.15 -4.25
C THR A 87 -1.30 -14.18 -2.81
N PHE A 88 -1.52 -13.01 -2.25
CA PHE A 88 -2.20 -12.86 -0.96
C PHE A 88 -3.47 -12.04 -1.19
N PRO A 89 -4.58 -12.69 -1.61
CA PRO A 89 -5.82 -11.99 -1.87
C PRO A 89 -6.31 -11.30 -0.59
N VAL A 90 -6.86 -10.11 -0.77
CA VAL A 90 -7.61 -9.45 0.29
C VAL A 90 -8.91 -10.22 0.46
N SER A 91 -9.19 -10.69 1.67
CA SER A 91 -10.48 -11.31 1.99
C SER A 91 -11.42 -10.25 2.52
N ASP A 92 -12.60 -10.14 1.93
CA ASP A 92 -13.63 -9.17 2.33
C ASP A 92 -14.12 -9.43 3.77
N ASP A 93 -14.02 -10.68 4.23
CA ASP A 93 -14.39 -11.08 5.59
C ASP A 93 -13.31 -10.79 6.63
N LEU A 94 -12.13 -10.34 6.21
CA LEU A 94 -11.00 -10.11 7.10
C LEU A 94 -11.25 -8.93 8.03
N VAL A 95 -11.71 -7.80 7.47
CA VAL A 95 -11.99 -6.56 8.19
C VAL A 95 -13.49 -6.44 8.39
N LYS A 96 -13.92 -6.44 9.66
CA LYS A 96 -15.34 -6.39 10.03
C LYS A 96 -15.83 -4.97 10.25
N ASP A 97 -15.02 -4.11 10.86
CA ASP A 97 -15.39 -2.73 11.12
C ASP A 97 -14.16 -1.80 11.13
N VAL A 98 -14.40 -0.53 10.79
CA VAL A 98 -13.40 0.54 10.80
C VAL A 98 -13.99 1.81 11.39
N GLU A 99 -13.48 2.20 12.55
CA GLU A 99 -13.83 3.45 13.21
C GLU A 99 -12.67 4.46 13.10
N LEU A 100 -13.01 5.73 12.85
CA LEU A 100 -12.05 6.82 12.86
C LEU A 100 -11.96 7.41 14.27
N LEU A 101 -10.76 7.45 14.83
CA LEU A 101 -10.47 8.11 16.10
C LEU A 101 -9.59 9.33 15.85
N MET A 102 -9.98 10.50 16.38
CA MET A 102 -9.24 11.74 16.21
C MET A 102 -9.13 12.51 17.52
N THR A 103 -7.95 13.04 17.84
CA THR A 103 -7.77 13.87 19.03
C THR A 103 -8.31 15.28 18.81
N GLU A 104 -8.80 15.90 19.88
CA GLU A 104 -9.28 17.28 19.85
C GLU A 104 -8.15 18.32 20.06
N SER A 105 -7.02 17.89 20.62
CA SER A 105 -5.86 18.75 20.88
C SER A 105 -4.88 18.75 19.72
N GLN A 106 -4.20 19.89 19.53
CA GLN A 106 -3.10 20.01 18.58
C GLN A 106 -1.77 19.51 19.17
N PRO A 107 -0.92 18.83 18.38
CA PRO A 107 -1.19 18.35 17.02
C PRO A 107 -2.24 17.23 17.00
N ILE A 108 -3.16 17.31 16.03
CA ILE A 108 -4.23 16.34 15.84
C ILE A 108 -3.60 15.00 15.47
N GLN A 109 -3.97 13.95 16.19
CA GLN A 109 -3.64 12.57 15.87
C GLN A 109 -4.89 11.91 15.28
N VAL A 110 -4.70 11.14 14.22
CA VAL A 110 -5.77 10.43 13.51
C VAL A 110 -5.41 8.96 13.49
N PHE A 111 -6.35 8.11 13.90
CA PHE A 111 -6.20 6.66 13.89
C PHE A 111 -7.41 6.01 13.20
N LEU A 112 -7.16 4.92 12.49
CA LEU A 112 -8.20 3.99 12.08
C LEU A 112 -8.20 2.82 13.07
N HIS A 113 -9.24 2.72 13.88
CA HIS A 113 -9.51 1.58 14.74
C HIS A 113 -10.17 0.49 13.90
N VAL A 114 -9.39 -0.53 13.55
CA VAL A 114 -9.83 -1.62 12.69
C VAL A 114 -10.11 -2.85 13.53
N SER A 115 -11.26 -3.49 13.33
CA SER A 115 -11.58 -4.79 13.92
C SER A 115 -11.74 -5.86 12.84
N GLY A 116 -11.30 -7.09 13.13
CA GLY A 116 -11.31 -8.15 12.12
C GLY A 116 -10.86 -9.54 12.59
N LYS A 117 -11.06 -10.52 11.72
CA LYS A 117 -10.66 -11.92 11.93
C LYS A 117 -9.26 -12.17 11.33
N PHE A 118 -8.22 -11.66 11.98
CA PHE A 118 -6.85 -11.71 11.41
C PHE A 118 -6.14 -13.07 11.51
N GLY A 119 -6.72 -14.03 12.22
CA GLY A 119 -6.13 -15.38 12.38
C GLY A 119 -4.90 -15.41 13.29
N ILE A 120 -4.75 -14.47 14.21
CA ILE A 120 -3.54 -14.33 15.05
C ILE A 120 -3.30 -15.56 15.91
N ALA A 121 -4.36 -16.14 16.48
CA ALA A 121 -4.28 -17.42 17.21
C ALA A 121 -3.78 -18.59 16.36
N CYS A 122 -3.87 -18.49 15.03
CA CYS A 122 -3.40 -19.48 14.07
C CYS A 122 -1.99 -19.18 13.54
N GLY A 123 -1.25 -18.29 14.20
CA GLY A 123 0.08 -17.88 13.74
C GLY A 123 0.04 -16.93 12.54
N ASN A 124 -1.13 -16.41 12.15
CA ASN A 124 -1.16 -15.39 11.13
C ASN A 124 -0.79 -14.03 11.73
N ILE A 125 -0.19 -13.17 10.91
CA ILE A 125 0.15 -11.80 11.28
C ILE A 125 -0.57 -10.87 10.30
N PRO A 126 -1.24 -9.81 10.80
CA PRO A 126 -1.80 -8.79 9.91
C PRO A 126 -0.64 -8.05 9.23
N ALA A 127 -0.60 -8.10 7.90
CA ALA A 127 0.26 -7.27 7.09
C ALA A 127 -0.54 -6.06 6.61
N ILE A 128 -0.04 -4.87 6.94
CA ILE A 128 -0.70 -3.60 6.66
C ILE A 128 0.18 -2.81 5.70
N ASN A 129 -0.33 -2.59 4.50
CA ASN A 129 0.23 -1.65 3.55
C ASN A 129 -0.61 -0.38 3.57
N TYR A 130 0.01 0.77 3.33
CA TYR A 130 -0.73 2.02 3.19
C TYR A 130 -0.10 2.90 2.13
N ARG A 131 -0.86 3.84 1.60
CA ARG A 131 -0.34 4.98 0.84
C ARG A 131 -1.28 6.17 0.96
N GLN A 132 -0.74 7.35 0.68
CA GLN A 132 -1.51 8.56 0.50
C GLN A 132 -1.53 8.88 -0.99
N SER A 133 -2.71 8.92 -1.60
CA SER A 133 -2.91 9.24 -3.01
C SER A 133 -3.57 10.60 -3.17
N SER A 134 -3.10 11.38 -4.13
CA SER A 134 -3.78 12.61 -4.56
C SER A 134 -4.79 12.27 -5.64
N HIS A 135 -6.03 12.74 -5.50
CA HIS A 135 -7.06 12.58 -6.53
C HIS A 135 -7.11 13.80 -7.43
N VAL A 136 -7.07 13.56 -8.74
CA VAL A 136 -7.34 14.60 -9.75
C VAL A 136 -8.84 14.68 -10.04
N ASP A 137 -9.54 13.56 -9.86
CA ASP A 137 -10.95 13.35 -10.16
C ASP A 137 -11.90 13.64 -8.98
N ARG A 138 -11.37 13.75 -7.76
CA ARG A 138 -12.13 14.05 -6.53
C ARG A 138 -11.61 15.33 -5.85
N PRO A 139 -11.82 16.52 -6.45
CA PRO A 139 -11.25 17.78 -5.97
C PRO A 139 -11.78 18.21 -4.59
N GLN A 140 -12.86 17.60 -4.10
CA GLN A 140 -13.36 17.84 -2.75
C GLN A 140 -12.42 17.32 -1.65
N TYR A 141 -11.54 16.36 -1.97
CA TYR A 141 -10.58 15.80 -1.03
C TYR A 141 -9.18 16.32 -1.33
N ARG A 142 -8.42 16.66 -0.28
CA ARG A 142 -6.99 16.99 -0.39
C ARG A 142 -6.18 15.77 -0.81
N SER A 143 -6.48 14.61 -0.22
CA SER A 143 -5.90 13.31 -0.54
C SER A 143 -6.76 12.18 0.04
N GLU A 144 -6.51 10.96 -0.41
CA GLU A 144 -7.09 9.74 0.15
C GLU A 144 -5.99 8.88 0.80
N PHE A 145 -6.28 8.34 1.97
CA PHE A 145 -5.45 7.36 2.66
C PHE A 145 -5.96 5.97 2.36
N GLU A 146 -5.21 5.21 1.57
CA GLU A 146 -5.58 3.86 1.18
C GLU A 146 -4.79 2.85 2.00
N VAL A 147 -5.49 2.07 2.83
CA VAL A 147 -4.93 1.05 3.71
C VAL A 147 -5.35 -0.32 3.22
N THR A 148 -4.40 -1.23 3.04
CA THR A 148 -4.64 -2.63 2.69
C THR A 148 -4.16 -3.52 3.83
N ILE A 149 -5.07 -4.32 4.37
CA ILE A 149 -4.83 -5.25 5.46
C ILE A 149 -5.00 -6.67 4.93
N ARG A 150 -4.02 -7.53 5.20
CA ARG A 150 -4.00 -8.94 4.83
C ARG A 150 -3.61 -9.80 6.02
N SER A 151 -4.01 -11.07 5.97
CA SER A 151 -3.53 -12.09 6.91
C SER A 151 -2.39 -12.87 6.24
N LEU A 152 -1.18 -12.76 6.77
CA LEU A 152 -0.04 -13.56 6.32
C LEU A 152 0.18 -14.73 7.27
N LYS A 153 0.36 -15.94 6.74
CA LYS A 153 0.82 -17.08 7.54
C LYS A 153 2.26 -16.85 7.98
N ASN A 154 2.53 -16.82 9.28
CA ASN A 154 3.88 -17.01 9.78
C ASN A 154 4.19 -18.51 9.63
N GLY A 155 5.32 -18.90 9.03
CA GLY A 155 5.59 -20.24 8.47
C GLY A 155 5.50 -21.45 9.42
N THR A 156 5.09 -21.27 10.67
CA THR A 156 4.70 -22.32 11.60
C THR A 156 3.19 -22.55 11.54
N GLU A 157 2.77 -23.70 11.01
CA GLU A 157 1.41 -24.20 11.19
C GLU A 157 1.21 -24.59 12.65
N LEU A 158 0.72 -23.64 13.45
CA LEU A 158 0.30 -23.94 14.81
C LEU A 158 -1.06 -24.65 14.74
N PRO A 159 -1.25 -25.77 15.47
CA PRO A 159 -2.56 -26.38 15.61
C PRO A 159 -3.45 -25.39 16.37
N CYS A 160 -4.24 -24.62 15.63
CA CYS A 160 -5.22 -23.70 16.18
C CYS A 160 -6.62 -24.27 15.96
N ILE A 161 -7.48 -24.11 16.96
CA ILE A 161 -8.91 -24.13 16.73
C ILE A 161 -9.21 -22.86 15.96
N THR A 162 -10.03 -22.93 14.90
CA THR A 162 -10.48 -21.74 14.16
C THR A 162 -11.19 -20.80 15.14
N ASP A 163 -10.44 -19.86 15.68
CA ASP A 163 -10.95 -18.89 16.63
C ASP A 163 -11.63 -17.79 15.82
N GLU A 164 -12.94 -17.69 15.93
CA GLU A 164 -13.73 -16.61 15.34
C GLU A 164 -13.51 -15.26 16.03
N LYS A 165 -12.60 -15.22 17.02
CA LYS A 165 -12.24 -14.02 17.76
C LYS A 165 -11.89 -12.86 16.84
N ILE A 166 -12.53 -11.75 17.15
CA ILE A 166 -12.27 -10.46 16.56
C ILE A 166 -11.09 -9.84 17.29
N TYR A 167 -10.11 -9.41 16.52
CA TYR A 167 -8.94 -8.67 16.98
C TYR A 167 -9.08 -7.22 16.56
N THR A 168 -8.53 -6.31 17.36
CA THR A 168 -8.53 -4.88 17.06
C THR A 168 -7.11 -4.38 16.83
N TYR A 169 -6.97 -3.39 15.95
CA TYR A 169 -5.70 -2.76 15.63
C TYR A 169 -5.92 -1.26 15.39
N ASN A 170 -5.10 -0.43 16.04
CA ASN A 170 -5.11 1.02 15.83
C ASN A 170 -4.04 1.38 14.80
N PHE A 171 -4.45 1.71 13.58
CA PHE A 171 -3.55 2.14 12.52
C PHE A 171 -3.40 3.67 12.52
N PRO A 172 -2.21 4.22 12.79
CA PRO A 172 -2.02 5.66 12.79
C PRO A 172 -2.01 6.21 11.36
N ILE A 173 -2.82 7.22 11.11
CA ILE A 173 -2.76 8.03 9.89
C ILE A 173 -1.74 9.14 10.13
N HIS A 174 -0.82 9.31 9.17
CA HIS A 174 0.22 10.33 9.21
C HIS A 174 -0.38 11.71 8.93
N ALA A 175 -1.08 12.27 9.93
CA ALA A 175 -1.81 13.52 9.80
C ALA A 175 -0.96 14.78 10.07
N TYR A 176 0.21 14.62 10.65
CA TYR A 176 1.09 15.75 10.96
C TYR A 176 1.64 16.39 9.67
N GLY A 177 1.63 17.73 9.60
CA GLY A 177 2.05 18.49 8.43
C GLY A 177 0.98 18.65 7.35
N LEU A 178 -0.18 18.01 7.52
CA LEU A 178 -1.30 18.17 6.59
C LEU A 178 -1.95 19.54 6.75
N GLN A 179 -2.37 20.11 5.62
CA GLN A 179 -3.13 21.36 5.58
C GLN A 179 -4.57 21.15 6.04
N SER A 180 -5.23 22.23 6.42
CA SER A 180 -6.67 22.22 6.62
C SER A 180 -7.43 21.78 5.36
N GLY A 181 -8.51 21.03 5.58
CA GLY A 181 -9.37 20.49 4.53
C GLY A 181 -9.89 19.09 4.82
N LEU A 182 -10.62 18.55 3.84
CA LEU A 182 -11.26 17.26 3.89
C LEU A 182 -10.34 16.17 3.29
N TYR A 183 -10.21 15.06 4.02
CA TYR A 183 -9.41 13.91 3.65
C TYR A 183 -10.32 12.67 3.60
N ALA A 184 -10.06 11.76 2.67
CA ALA A 184 -10.74 10.48 2.59
C ALA A 184 -9.85 9.36 3.11
N TYR A 185 -10.44 8.25 3.51
CA TYR A 185 -9.72 7.00 3.72
C TYR A 185 -10.52 5.82 3.16
N THR A 186 -9.78 4.77 2.78
CA THR A 186 -10.33 3.48 2.39
C THR A 186 -9.50 2.36 3.01
N VAL A 187 -10.16 1.35 3.57
CA VAL A 187 -9.54 0.13 4.08
C VAL A 187 -10.03 -1.05 3.26
N ASN A 188 -9.10 -1.75 2.63
CA ASN A 188 -9.35 -2.88 1.72
C ASN A 188 -10.27 -2.54 0.53
N GLY A 189 -10.44 -1.26 0.18
CA GLY A 189 -11.34 -0.84 -0.90
C GLY A 189 -12.82 -0.92 -0.55
N ILE A 190 -13.18 -1.36 0.65
CA ILE A 190 -14.57 -1.62 1.07
C ILE A 190 -15.01 -0.61 2.14
N HIS A 191 -14.20 -0.44 3.19
CA HIS A 191 -14.53 0.43 4.30
C HIS A 191 -14.01 1.83 4.03
N THR A 192 -14.92 2.74 3.69
CA THR A 192 -14.58 4.12 3.33
C THR A 192 -15.08 5.12 4.34
N GLY A 193 -14.36 6.21 4.54
CA GLY A 193 -14.82 7.33 5.35
C GLY A 193 -14.04 8.61 5.06
N THR A 194 -14.32 9.65 5.84
CA THR A 194 -13.66 10.94 5.68
C THR A 194 -13.35 11.57 7.04
N PHE A 195 -12.38 12.46 7.07
CA PHE A 195 -12.08 13.30 8.22
C PHE A 195 -11.68 14.70 7.78
N GLU A 196 -11.98 15.70 8.60
CA GLU A 196 -11.67 17.09 8.31
C GLU A 196 -10.67 17.65 9.31
N LEU A 197 -9.61 18.24 8.78
CA LEU A 197 -8.71 19.08 9.57
C LEU A 197 -9.20 20.52 9.47
N LYS A 198 -9.76 21.06 10.57
CA LYS A 198 -10.27 22.44 10.62
C LYS A 198 -9.16 23.50 10.54
N THR A 199 -7.93 23.10 10.84
CA THR A 199 -6.73 23.96 10.85
C THR A 199 -5.55 23.14 10.37
N ASP A 200 -4.49 23.80 9.90
CA ASP A 200 -3.26 23.13 9.51
C ASP A 200 -2.67 22.37 10.70
N ASN A 201 -2.36 21.09 10.51
CA ASN A 201 -1.91 20.22 11.59
C ASN A 201 -0.39 20.29 11.77
N VAL A 202 0.08 21.47 12.16
CA VAL A 202 1.49 21.80 12.38
C VAL A 202 1.68 22.35 13.80
N VAL A 203 2.84 22.10 14.41
CA VAL A 203 3.18 22.79 15.67
C VAL A 203 3.53 24.24 15.34
N SER A 204 2.87 25.21 15.98
CA SER A 204 3.19 26.62 15.77
C SER A 204 4.64 26.93 16.13
N THR A 205 5.26 27.82 15.37
CA THR A 205 6.66 28.23 15.60
C THR A 205 6.88 28.90 16.96
N ASP A 206 5.82 29.44 17.57
CA ASP A 206 5.89 30.08 18.89
C ASP A 206 6.04 29.04 20.01
N THR A 207 5.41 27.88 19.88
CA THR A 207 5.57 26.74 20.79
C THR A 207 7.01 26.21 20.77
N LEU A 208 7.65 26.19 19.59
CA LEU A 208 9.05 25.76 19.43
C LEU A 208 10.06 26.77 20.01
N ARG A 209 9.76 28.07 19.99
CA ARG A 209 10.61 29.11 20.60
C ARG A 209 10.56 29.07 22.14
N GLY A 210 9.43 28.68 22.73
CA GLY A 210 9.29 28.51 24.17
C GLY A 210 10.14 27.36 24.74
N LEU A 211 10.34 26.28 23.96
CA LEU A 211 11.15 25.13 24.36
C LEU A 211 12.67 25.38 24.27
N LYS A 212 13.11 26.31 23.40
CA LYS A 212 14.53 26.69 23.28
C LYS A 212 15.01 27.67 24.37
N LYS A 213 14.12 28.13 25.24
CA LYS A 213 14.43 29.09 26.33
C LYS A 213 14.53 28.44 27.71
N LYS A 214 14.65 27.11 27.79
CA LYS A 214 14.96 26.39 29.04
C LYS A 214 16.36 25.82 29.00
#